data_AF-A0A8J8D1Z1-F1
#
_entry.id   AF-A0A8J8D1Z1-F1
#
_cell.length_a   1.000
_cell.length_b   1.000
_cell.length_c   1.000
_cell.angle_alpha   90.00
_cell.angle_beta   90.00
_cell.angle_gamma   90.00
#
_symmetry.space_group_name_H-M   'P 1'
#
loop_
_entity.id
_entity.type
_entity.pdbx_description
1 polymer ?
#
loop_
_entity_poly.entity_id
_entity_poly.type
_entity_poly.pdbx_seq_one_letter_code
_entity_poly.pdbx_strand_id
1 'polypeptide(L)'
;MKLVIKPEKGFGKIEIELGEELWSEIEGLSERYSVPPERVIEIALLGEFKEPSGELEELEKKVEELEEKVWELEKEYAPLRFKAYGVSEDNKILAIELSGLIAENNQLKRFLRLKPERNLELRKLISYYLQ
;
A
#
# COMPACT_ATOMS: atom_id res chain seq x y z
N MET A 1 3.52 40.31 7.43
CA MET A 1 3.84 39.79 6.08
C MET A 1 2.77 40.21 5.08
N LYS A 2 3.07 40.24 3.77
CA LYS A 2 2.20 40.81 2.72
C LYS A 2 1.53 39.70 1.90
N LEU A 3 0.22 39.54 2.06
CA LEU A 3 -0.59 38.61 1.27
C LEU A 3 -1.02 39.30 -0.02
N VAL A 4 -0.82 38.65 -1.16
CA VAL A 4 -1.21 39.16 -2.48
C VAL A 4 -2.27 38.25 -3.08
N ILE A 5 -3.51 38.73 -3.14
CA ILE A 5 -4.61 38.01 -3.78
C ILE A 5 -4.85 38.60 -5.17
N LYS A 6 -4.85 37.75 -6.20
CA LYS A 6 -5.20 38.11 -7.58
C LYS A 6 -6.49 37.41 -7.99
N PRO A 7 -7.66 38.07 -7.89
CA PRO A 7 -8.92 37.46 -8.31
C PRO A 7 -9.02 37.39 -9.84
N GLU A 8 -9.74 36.38 -10.34
CA GLU A 8 -9.87 36.11 -11.79
C GLU A 8 -10.75 37.13 -12.54
N LYS A 9 -11.66 37.84 -11.84
CA LYS A 9 -12.51 38.88 -12.43
C LYS A 9 -12.75 40.06 -11.48
N GLY A 10 -12.71 41.28 -12.04
CA GLY A 10 -13.34 42.50 -11.49
C GLY A 10 -12.53 43.29 -10.45
N PHE A 11 -11.71 42.64 -9.62
CA PHE A 11 -10.87 43.34 -8.65
C PHE A 11 -9.39 43.32 -9.09
N GLY A 12 -8.70 44.46 -8.93
CA GLY A 12 -7.25 44.54 -9.11
C GLY A 12 -6.50 43.70 -8.06
N LYS A 13 -5.17 43.68 -8.13
CA LYS A 13 -4.31 43.02 -7.12
C LYS A 13 -4.67 43.55 -5.72
N ILE A 14 -5.16 42.68 -4.84
CA ILE A 14 -5.46 43.02 -3.45
C ILE A 14 -4.23 42.68 -2.63
N GLU A 15 -3.65 43.70 -2.00
CA GLU A 15 -2.50 43.53 -1.11
C GLU A 15 -2.94 43.81 0.32
N ILE A 16 -2.78 42.82 1.19
CA ILE A 16 -3.15 42.91 2.61
C ILE A 16 -1.89 42.70 3.43
N GLU A 17 -1.64 43.58 4.39
CA GLU A 17 -0.61 43.38 5.40
C GLU A 17 -1.22 42.69 6.60
N LEU A 18 -0.73 41.48 6.88
CA LEU A 18 -1.08 40.70 8.06
C LEU A 18 0.01 40.90 9.12
N GLY A 19 -0.41 41.05 10.38
CA GLY A 19 0.50 41.06 11.53
C GLY A 19 1.29 39.75 11.62
N GLU A 20 2.51 39.80 12.16
CA GLU A 20 3.38 38.62 12.29
C GLU A 20 2.76 37.52 13.17
N GLU A 21 2.06 37.92 14.23
CA GLU A 21 1.35 37.01 15.14
C GLU A 21 0.28 36.21 14.39
N LEU A 22 -0.56 36.90 13.62
CA LEU A 22 -1.66 36.29 12.87
C LEU A 22 -1.15 35.42 11.70
N TRP A 23 -0.04 35.80 11.08
CA TRP A 23 0.62 34.96 10.07
C TRP A 23 1.17 33.66 10.66
N SER A 24 1.78 33.73 11.85
CA SER A 24 2.32 32.57 12.55
C SER A 24 1.22 31.57 12.92
N GLU A 25 0.04 32.04 13.32
CA GLU A 25 -1.13 31.18 13.56
C GLU A 25 -1.61 30.47 12.29
N ILE A 26 -1.64 31.20 11.16
CA ILE A 26 -2.04 30.62 9.86
C ILE A 26 -1.04 29.56 9.41
N GLU A 27 0.27 29.79 9.56
CA GLU A 27 1.30 28.80 9.25
C GLU A 27 1.16 27.54 10.13
N GLY A 28 0.89 27.71 11.44
CA GLY A 28 0.66 26.58 12.33
C GLY A 28 -0.55 25.72 11.92
N LEU A 29 -1.63 26.35 11.47
CA LEU A 29 -2.80 25.64 10.93
C LEU A 29 -2.50 24.97 9.58
N SER A 30 -1.75 25.66 8.71
CA SER A 30 -1.30 25.14 7.42
C SER A 30 -0.49 23.85 7.58
N GLU A 31 0.47 23.83 8.51
CA GLU A 31 1.26 22.63 8.81
C GLU A 31 0.41 21.51 9.41
N ARG A 32 -0.40 21.83 10.42
CA ARG A 32 -1.23 20.85 11.14
C ARG A 32 -2.20 20.11 10.21
N TYR A 33 -2.78 20.82 9.25
CA TYR A 33 -3.78 20.27 8.34
C TYR A 33 -3.24 20.01 6.92
N SER A 34 -1.94 20.23 6.68
CA SER A 34 -1.28 20.05 5.38
C SER A 34 -2.01 20.75 4.23
N VAL A 35 -2.46 21.99 4.46
CA VAL A 35 -3.16 22.83 3.47
C VAL A 35 -2.43 24.16 3.29
N PRO A 36 -2.41 24.76 2.10
CA PRO A 36 -1.73 26.04 1.88
C PRO A 36 -2.29 27.17 2.77
N PRO A 37 -1.44 28.10 3.26
CA PRO A 37 -1.88 29.27 4.04
C PRO A 37 -3.02 30.06 3.37
N GLU A 38 -2.99 30.18 2.05
CA GLU A 38 -4.03 30.85 1.26
C GLU A 38 -5.39 30.16 1.42
N ARG A 39 -5.39 28.82 1.48
CA ARG A 39 -6.61 28.03 1.65
C ARG A 39 -7.17 28.18 3.06
N VAL A 40 -6.30 28.28 4.08
CA VAL A 40 -6.72 28.56 5.46
C VAL A 40 -7.42 29.92 5.54
N ILE A 41 -6.84 30.95 4.92
CA ILE A 41 -7.41 32.30 4.86
C ILE A 41 -8.74 32.29 4.10
N GLU A 42 -8.79 31.60 2.96
CA GLU A 42 -10.00 31.47 2.16
C GLU A 42 -11.15 30.82 2.95
N ILE A 43 -10.89 29.70 3.64
CA ILE A 43 -11.88 29.02 4.49
C ILE A 43 -12.34 29.93 5.63
N ALA A 44 -11.41 30.62 6.29
CA ALA A 44 -11.71 31.54 7.37
C ALA A 44 -12.59 32.72 6.92
N LEU A 45 -12.36 33.24 5.71
CA LEU A 45 -13.13 34.35 5.12
C LEU A 45 -14.50 33.91 4.58
N LEU A 46 -14.58 32.72 3.97
CA LEU A 46 -15.82 32.19 3.41
C LEU A 46 -16.76 31.63 4.50
N GLY A 47 -16.24 31.37 5.70
CA GLY A 47 -17.01 30.75 6.78
C GLY A 47 -17.49 29.34 6.42
N GLU A 48 -16.88 28.70 5.42
CA GLU A 48 -17.17 27.32 4.99
C GLU A 48 -16.57 26.30 5.97
N PHE A 49 -16.87 26.45 7.25
CA PHE A 49 -16.65 25.38 8.20
C PHE A 49 -17.74 24.34 7.95
N LYS A 50 -17.37 23.23 7.30
CA LYS A 50 -18.26 22.07 7.26
C LYS A 50 -18.48 21.63 8.70
N GLU A 51 -19.68 21.86 9.21
CA GLU A 51 -20.09 21.22 10.45
C GLU A 51 -20.04 19.71 10.25
N PRO A 52 -19.32 18.98 11.11
CA PRO A 52 -19.25 17.53 11.00
C PRO A 52 -20.66 16.97 11.11
N SER A 53 -21.10 16.23 10.09
CA SER A 53 -22.37 15.51 10.12
C SER A 53 -22.16 14.18 10.85
N GLY A 54 -22.14 14.24 12.18
CA GLY A 54 -22.04 13.06 13.04
C GLY A 54 -21.19 13.27 14.29
N GLU A 55 -21.18 12.26 15.16
CA GLU A 55 -20.36 12.21 16.37
C GLU A 55 -18.91 11.84 16.00
N LEU A 56 -18.11 12.85 15.68
CA LEU A 56 -16.70 12.72 15.29
C LEU A 56 -15.89 11.85 16.27
N GLU A 57 -16.09 12.05 17.58
CA GLU A 57 -15.41 11.27 18.62
C GLU A 57 -15.76 9.77 18.57
N GLU A 58 -17.00 9.41 18.23
CA GLU A 58 -17.37 8.00 18.08
C GLU A 58 -16.74 7.38 16.84
N LEU A 59 -16.62 8.16 15.76
CA LEU A 59 -15.99 7.70 14.53
C LEU A 59 -14.48 7.50 14.73
N GLU A 60 -13.81 8.43 15.41
CA GLU A 60 -12.39 8.30 15.75
C GLU A 60 -12.12 7.06 16.60
N LYS A 61 -12.93 6.80 17.64
CA LYS A 61 -12.81 5.58 18.46
C LYS A 61 -13.03 4.31 17.64
N LYS A 62 -14.03 4.30 16.75
CA LYS A 62 -14.28 3.14 15.87
C LYS A 62 -13.13 2.88 14.91
N VAL A 63 -12.48 3.93 14.42
CA VAL A 63 -11.28 3.80 13.57
C VAL A 63 -10.14 3.19 14.37
N GLU A 64 -9.89 3.68 15.58
CA GLU A 64 -8.84 3.16 16.47
C GLU A 64 -9.06 1.67 16.80
N GLU A 65 -10.29 1.28 17.16
CA GLU A 65 -10.65 -0.13 17.39
C GLU A 65 -10.46 -1.02 16.15
N LEU A 66 -10.71 -0.48 14.95
CA LEU A 66 -10.52 -1.22 13.70
C LEU A 66 -9.04 -1.38 13.37
N GLU A 67 -8.23 -0.35 13.61
CA GLU A 67 -6.78 -0.41 13.44
C GLU A 67 -6.15 -1.46 14.35
N GLU A 68 -6.56 -1.53 15.62
CA GLU A 68 -6.11 -2.57 16.55
C GLU A 68 -6.46 -3.98 16.06
N LYS A 69 -7.70 -4.21 15.62
CA LYS A 69 -8.15 -5.50 15.08
C LYS A 69 -7.38 -5.91 13.83
N VAL A 70 -7.11 -4.96 12.93
CA VAL A 70 -6.30 -5.23 11.73
C VAL A 70 -4.90 -5.66 12.14
N TRP A 71 -4.30 -4.99 13.12
CA TRP A 71 -2.96 -5.32 13.57
C TRP A 71 -2.87 -6.68 14.25
N GLU A 72 -3.87 -7.06 15.05
CA GLU A 72 -3.97 -8.42 15.61
C GLU A 72 -4.07 -9.49 14.50
N LEU A 73 -4.92 -9.26 13.51
CA LEU A 73 -5.05 -10.17 12.36
C LEU A 73 -3.76 -10.28 11.55
N GLU A 74 -3.05 -9.17 11.33
CA GLU A 74 -1.74 -9.18 10.65
C GLU A 74 -0.71 -10.02 11.41
N LYS A 75 -0.68 -9.91 12.75
CA LYS A 75 0.19 -10.73 13.58
C LYS A 75 -0.12 -12.22 13.48
N GLU A 76 -1.40 -12.58 13.49
CA GLU A 76 -1.80 -13.98 13.35
C GLU A 76 -1.55 -14.53 11.94
N TYR A 77 -1.71 -13.69 10.93
CA TYR A 77 -1.50 -14.06 9.53
C TYR A 77 -0.02 -14.16 9.15
N ALA A 78 0.86 -13.37 9.75
CA ALA A 78 2.29 -13.33 9.39
C ALA A 78 2.99 -14.72 9.47
N PRO A 79 2.80 -15.54 10.52
CA PRO A 79 3.33 -16.91 10.56
C PRO A 79 2.78 -17.81 9.46
N LEU A 80 1.49 -17.69 9.11
CA LEU A 80 0.87 -18.45 8.03
C LEU A 80 1.48 -18.09 6.69
N ARG A 81 1.66 -16.79 6.43
CA ARG A 81 2.31 -16.27 5.24
C ARG A 81 3.75 -16.79 5.12
N PHE A 82 4.51 -16.76 6.22
CA PHE A 82 5.89 -17.28 6.24
C PHE A 82 5.94 -18.79 5.95
N LYS A 83 5.07 -19.58 6.59
CA LYS A 83 4.97 -21.03 6.34
C LYS A 83 4.58 -21.33 4.89
N ALA A 84 3.61 -20.62 4.34
CA ALA A 84 3.18 -20.79 2.95
C ALA A 84 4.33 -20.47 1.97
N TYR A 85 5.10 -19.42 2.24
CA TYR A 85 6.29 -19.08 1.47
C TYR A 85 7.35 -20.19 1.53
N GLY A 86 7.67 -20.69 2.73
CA GLY A 86 8.64 -21.77 2.92
C GLY A 86 8.26 -23.05 2.17
N VAL A 87 6.99 -23.49 2.30
CA VAL A 87 6.48 -24.66 1.55
C VAL A 87 6.57 -24.44 0.04
N SER A 88 6.31 -23.22 -0.44
CA SER A 88 6.44 -22.90 -1.86
C SER A 88 7.89 -22.96 -2.34
N GLU A 89 8.84 -22.46 -1.55
CA GLU A 89 10.28 -22.58 -1.86
C GLU A 89 10.74 -24.04 -1.88
N ASP A 90 10.39 -24.81 -0.86
CA ASP A 90 10.73 -26.23 -0.76
C ASP A 90 10.19 -27.02 -1.97
N ASN A 91 8.94 -26.75 -2.37
CA ASN A 91 8.34 -27.38 -3.55
C ASN A 91 9.04 -26.98 -4.86
N LYS A 92 9.54 -25.75 -4.96
CA LYS A 92 10.32 -25.29 -6.11
C LYS A 92 11.67 -26.00 -6.19
N ILE A 93 12.37 -26.16 -5.07
CA ILE A 93 13.62 -26.93 -5.00
C ILE A 93 13.35 -28.39 -5.41
N LEU A 94 12.33 -29.02 -4.85
CA LEU A 94 11.94 -30.38 -5.18
C LEU A 94 11.62 -30.55 -6.68
N ALA A 95 10.94 -29.56 -7.29
CA ALA A 95 10.65 -29.57 -8.71
C ALA A 95 11.92 -29.53 -9.58
N ILE A 96 12.93 -28.76 -9.16
CA ILE A 96 14.25 -28.70 -9.83
C ILE A 96 14.94 -30.07 -9.74
N GLU A 97 15.02 -30.65 -8.54
CA GLU A 97 15.66 -31.95 -8.31
C GLU A 97 14.99 -33.06 -9.12
N LEU A 98 13.66 -33.14 -9.08
CA LEU A 98 12.90 -34.11 -9.84
C LEU A 98 13.10 -33.94 -11.36
N SER A 99 13.19 -32.71 -11.85
CA SER A 99 13.48 -32.44 -13.26
C SER A 99 14.84 -33.01 -13.67
N GLY A 100 15.87 -32.82 -12.83
CA GLY A 100 17.21 -33.40 -13.02
C GLY A 100 17.19 -34.93 -13.03
N LEU A 101 16.60 -35.54 -12.01
CA LEU A 101 16.49 -37.00 -11.91
C LEU A 101 15.71 -37.63 -13.08
N ILE A 102 14.65 -36.97 -13.56
CA ILE A 102 13.91 -37.40 -14.73
C ILE A 102 14.79 -37.33 -15.99
N ALA A 103 15.61 -36.28 -16.13
CA ALA A 103 16.53 -36.15 -17.27
C ALA A 103 17.57 -37.28 -17.27
N GLU A 104 18.21 -37.54 -16.12
CA GLU A 104 19.18 -38.61 -15.93
C GLU A 104 18.57 -39.99 -16.18
N ASN A 105 17.39 -40.27 -15.62
CA ASN A 105 16.71 -41.55 -15.82
C ASN A 105 16.35 -41.77 -17.30
N ASN A 106 15.89 -40.73 -17.99
CA ASN A 106 15.59 -40.81 -19.41
C ASN A 106 16.86 -41.04 -20.25
N GLN A 107 17.98 -40.45 -19.88
CA GLN A 107 19.27 -40.70 -20.52
C GLN A 107 19.72 -42.15 -20.33
N LEU A 108 19.61 -42.69 -19.11
CA LEU A 108 19.91 -44.09 -18.79
C LEU A 108 19.00 -45.06 -19.56
N LYS A 109 17.68 -44.80 -19.59
CA LYS A 109 16.73 -45.62 -20.36
C LYS A 109 17.10 -45.64 -21.85
N ARG A 110 17.45 -44.49 -22.44
CA ARG A 110 17.92 -44.43 -23.84
C ARG A 110 19.20 -45.23 -24.06
N PHE A 111 20.17 -45.14 -23.15
CA PHE A 111 21.40 -45.92 -23.20
C PHE A 111 21.12 -47.44 -23.21
N LEU A 112 20.18 -47.88 -22.37
CA LEU A 112 19.73 -49.27 -22.28
C LEU A 112 18.74 -49.69 -23.38
N ARG A 113 18.45 -48.80 -24.36
CA ARG A 113 17.42 -49.00 -25.41
C ARG A 113 16.00 -49.26 -24.87
N LEU A 114 15.73 -48.81 -23.65
CA LEU A 114 14.42 -48.82 -23.02
C LEU A 114 13.64 -47.56 -23.39
N LYS A 115 12.31 -47.67 -23.43
CA LYS A 115 11.44 -46.52 -23.72
C LYS A 115 11.45 -45.53 -22.54
N PRO A 116 11.70 -44.23 -22.79
CA PRO A 116 11.58 -43.19 -21.77
C PRO A 116 10.14 -43.10 -21.25
N GLU A 117 9.99 -42.83 -19.96
CA GLU A 117 8.69 -42.70 -19.35
C GLU A 117 8.22 -41.24 -19.37
N ARG A 118 6.94 -41.06 -19.72
CA ARG A 118 6.32 -39.74 -19.85
C ARG A 118 5.14 -39.65 -18.92
N ASN A 119 5.41 -39.53 -17.62
CA ASN A 119 4.36 -39.16 -16.67
C ASN A 119 4.01 -37.68 -16.88
N LEU A 120 2.89 -37.42 -17.57
CA LEU A 120 2.44 -36.08 -17.93
C LEU A 120 1.95 -35.29 -16.70
N GLU A 121 1.35 -35.96 -15.72
CA GLU A 121 0.86 -35.34 -14.49
C GLU A 121 2.03 -34.82 -13.66
N LEU A 122 3.07 -35.64 -13.48
CA LEU A 122 4.30 -35.24 -12.79
C LEU A 122 4.97 -34.05 -13.48
N ARG A 123 5.03 -34.05 -14.82
CA ARG A 123 5.60 -32.93 -15.59
C ARG A 123 4.80 -31.63 -15.44
N LYS A 124 3.46 -31.72 -15.35
CA LYS A 124 2.61 -30.55 -15.10
C LYS A 124 2.87 -29.96 -13.71
N LEU A 125 2.97 -30.82 -12.69
CA LEU A 125 3.28 -30.40 -11.31
C LEU A 125 4.66 -29.77 -11.20
N ILE A 126 5.68 -30.38 -11.81
CA ILE A 126 7.03 -29.80 -11.85
C ILE A 126 7.00 -28.44 -12.56
N SER A 127 6.33 -28.35 -13.71
CA SER A 127 6.25 -27.09 -14.46
C SER A 127 5.55 -25.98 -13.68
N TYR A 128 4.54 -26.31 -12.87
CA TYR A 128 3.83 -25.33 -12.05
C TYR A 128 4.75 -24.63 -11.04
N TYR A 129 5.66 -25.38 -10.41
CA TYR A 129 6.59 -24.83 -9.41
C TYR A 129 7.87 -24.23 -10.01
N LEU A 130 8.12 -24.42 -11.30
CA LEU A 130 9.28 -23.85 -12.01
C LEU A 130 8.98 -22.54 -12.74
N GLN A 131 7.71 -22.17 -12.91
CA GLN A 131 7.28 -20.86 -13.43
C GLN A 131 7.53 -19.76 -12.39
#